data_AF-A0A317ZEI9-F1
#
_entry.id   AF-A0A317ZEI9-F1
#
_cell.length_a   1.000
_cell.length_b   1.000
_cell.length_c   1.000
_cell.angle_alpha   90.00
_cell.angle_beta   90.00
_cell.angle_gamma   90.00
#
_symmetry.space_group_name_H-M   'P 1'
#
loop_
_entity.id
_entity.type
_entity.pdbx_description
1 polymer ?
#
loop_
_entity_poly.entity_id
_entity_poly.type
_entity_poly.pdbx_seq_one_letter_code
_entity_poly.pdbx_strand_id
1 'polypeptide(L)'
;MKEINIAISRLNEATLLSHRISKLELYQLGKVTFIIREPVDDKIVYAFTSPALGRFLTTSQTSDIREVQLVVEETMPDLDGRNKLLKLTLSTREIVSIDEDDFICKSQPLHPRPLEYTGRLLTPYQLWGGDPLSYLSLILVSDRLVDSIEDIALDGNQLELLDVMWREYQRDLKAGRISLKERHIIYGEFLEFTAKRIGGFVVLDL
;
A
#
# COMPACT_ATOMS: atom_id res chain seq x y z
N MET A 1 15.60 1.68 -16.46
CA MET A 1 14.67 2.73 -16.91
C MET A 1 15.43 4.03 -17.14
N LYS A 2 15.25 4.72 -18.28
CA LYS A 2 15.87 6.04 -18.51
C LYS A 2 14.82 7.14 -18.51
N GLU A 3 14.94 8.09 -17.58
CA GLU A 3 14.05 9.25 -17.48
C GLU A 3 14.11 10.12 -18.73
N ILE A 4 12.95 10.63 -19.14
CA ILE A 4 12.81 11.55 -20.27
C ILE A 4 11.78 12.63 -19.94
N ASN A 5 11.91 13.78 -20.60
CA ASN A 5 10.92 14.84 -20.51
C ASN A 5 9.85 14.65 -21.60
N ILE A 6 8.58 14.65 -21.20
CA ILE A 6 7.43 14.57 -22.11
C ILE A 6 6.45 15.68 -21.78
N ALA A 7 5.96 16.36 -22.81
CA ALA A 7 4.88 17.32 -22.68
C ALA A 7 3.55 16.61 -22.41
N ILE A 8 2.75 17.14 -21.47
CA ILE A 8 1.47 16.55 -21.07
C ILE A 8 0.50 16.35 -22.24
N SER A 9 0.56 17.21 -23.26
CA SER A 9 -0.24 17.11 -24.48
C SER A 9 -0.07 15.79 -25.24
N ARG A 10 1.04 15.08 -25.04
CA ARG A 10 1.34 13.79 -25.67
C ARG A 10 0.58 12.62 -25.04
N LEU A 11 -0.05 12.80 -23.88
CA LEU A 11 -0.90 11.76 -23.26
C LEU A 11 -2.09 11.38 -24.14
N ASN A 12 -2.58 12.29 -24.99
CA ASN A 12 -3.67 12.02 -25.92
C ASN A 12 -3.32 10.96 -26.99
N GLU A 13 -2.03 10.75 -27.25
CA GLU A 13 -1.51 9.75 -28.17
C GLU A 13 -1.12 8.43 -27.44
N ALA A 14 -1.24 8.41 -26.11
CA ALA A 14 -0.80 7.31 -25.28
C ALA A 14 -1.96 6.37 -24.91
N THR A 15 -1.65 5.09 -24.80
CA THR A 15 -2.59 4.06 -24.35
C THR A 15 -2.48 3.89 -22.85
N LEU A 16 -3.59 4.00 -22.13
CA LEU A 16 -3.64 3.67 -20.71
C LEU A 16 -3.48 2.15 -20.52
N LEU A 17 -2.50 1.72 -19.74
CA LEU A 17 -2.22 0.32 -19.44
C LEU A 17 -2.73 -0.12 -18.06
N SER A 18 -2.81 0.81 -17.10
CA SER A 18 -3.30 0.51 -15.75
C SER A 18 -4.78 0.77 -15.59
N HIS A 19 -5.37 0.25 -14.52
CA HIS A 19 -6.76 0.52 -14.17
C HIS A 19 -6.98 2.00 -13.83
N ARG A 20 -8.10 2.59 -14.29
CA ARG A 20 -8.45 4.02 -14.10
C ARG A 20 -8.68 4.47 -12.65
N ILE A 21 -8.74 3.53 -11.72
CA ILE A 21 -8.96 3.82 -10.29
C ILE A 21 -7.66 3.81 -9.49
N SER A 22 -6.53 3.53 -10.15
CA SER A 22 -5.21 3.50 -9.52
C SER A 22 -4.82 4.90 -9.06
N LYS A 23 -4.13 5.01 -7.92
CA LYS A 23 -3.54 6.29 -7.46
C LYS A 23 -2.58 6.89 -8.49
N LEU A 24 -1.87 6.04 -9.22
CA LEU A 24 -1.03 6.41 -10.34
C LEU A 24 -1.46 5.63 -11.58
N GLU A 25 -1.50 6.32 -12.71
CA GLU A 25 -1.84 5.75 -14.01
C GLU A 25 -0.58 5.53 -14.85
N LEU A 26 -0.44 4.34 -15.44
CA LEU A 26 0.64 4.02 -16.38
C LEU A 26 0.11 4.10 -17.81
N TYR A 27 0.67 5.02 -18.58
CA TYR A 27 0.42 5.21 -20.00
C TYR A 27 1.60 4.72 -20.81
N GLN A 28 1.32 4.21 -22.01
CA GLN A 28 2.32 3.81 -23.00
C GLN A 28 2.20 4.67 -24.25
N LEU A 29 3.32 5.28 -24.65
CA LEU A 29 3.45 6.03 -25.88
C LEU A 29 4.38 5.26 -26.83
N GLY A 30 3.84 4.69 -27.90
CA GLY A 30 4.63 3.81 -28.78
C GLY A 30 5.01 2.48 -28.09
N LYS A 31 6.22 1.97 -28.33
CA LYS A 31 6.60 0.60 -27.88
C LYS A 31 7.34 0.55 -26.55
N VAL A 32 8.15 1.57 -26.26
CA VAL A 32 9.11 1.53 -25.14
C VAL A 32 9.03 2.76 -24.24
N THR A 33 8.14 3.70 -24.53
CA THR A 33 8.01 4.93 -23.76
C THR A 33 6.80 4.85 -22.87
N PHE A 34 6.99 5.19 -21.60
CA PHE A 34 6.00 5.07 -20.55
C PHE A 34 5.89 6.35 -19.75
N ILE A 35 4.69 6.65 -19.27
CA ILE A 35 4.36 7.86 -18.53
C ILE A 35 3.55 7.45 -17.31
N ILE A 36 3.98 7.91 -16.14
CA ILE A 36 3.26 7.77 -14.87
C ILE A 36 2.60 9.11 -14.58
N ARG A 37 1.26 9.08 -14.47
CA ARG A 37 0.43 10.26 -14.22
C ARG A 37 -0.31 10.10 -12.89
N GLU A 38 -0.43 11.19 -12.15
CA GLU A 38 -1.34 11.28 -11.02
C GLU A 38 -2.69 11.84 -11.53
N PRO A 39 -3.78 11.06 -11.47
CA PRO A 39 -5.05 11.42 -12.12
C PRO A 39 -5.76 12.58 -11.43
N VAL A 40 -5.54 12.77 -10.12
CA VAL A 40 -6.20 13.83 -9.33
C VAL A 40 -5.64 15.20 -9.69
N ASP A 41 -4.31 15.33 -9.74
CA ASP A 41 -3.62 16.59 -10.01
C ASP A 41 -3.31 16.81 -11.50
N ASP A 42 -3.70 15.87 -12.35
CA ASP A 42 -3.40 15.83 -13.79
C ASP A 42 -1.91 16.11 -14.09
N LYS A 43 -1.04 15.50 -13.30
CA LYS A 43 0.40 15.77 -13.34
C LYS A 43 1.17 14.55 -13.82
N ILE A 44 2.12 14.76 -14.73
CA ILE A 44 3.14 13.74 -15.02
C ILE A 44 4.09 13.67 -13.83
N VAL A 45 4.07 12.53 -13.15
CA VAL A 45 4.97 12.24 -12.02
C VAL A 45 6.32 11.80 -12.55
N TYR A 46 6.32 10.96 -13.59
CA TYR A 46 7.54 10.40 -14.17
C TYR A 46 7.30 9.97 -15.60
N ALA A 47 8.28 10.17 -16.49
CA ALA A 47 8.25 9.64 -17.84
C ALA A 47 9.60 9.01 -18.16
N PHE A 48 9.57 7.84 -18.80
CA PHE A 48 10.77 7.05 -18.99
C PHE A 48 10.70 6.17 -20.22
N THR A 49 11.86 5.74 -20.71
CA THR A 49 11.99 4.68 -21.70
C THR A 49 12.41 3.38 -21.02
N SER A 50 11.70 2.29 -21.33
CA SER A 50 11.99 0.93 -20.86
C SER A 50 11.75 -0.12 -21.96
N PRO A 51 12.78 -0.48 -22.73
CA PRO A 51 12.71 -1.61 -23.64
C PRO A 51 12.29 -2.92 -22.95
N ALA A 52 12.75 -3.16 -21.72
CA ALA A 52 12.39 -4.36 -20.98
C ALA A 52 10.89 -4.42 -20.69
N LEU A 53 10.27 -3.32 -20.23
CA LEU A 53 8.83 -3.26 -19.97
C LEU A 53 8.02 -3.45 -21.26
N GLY A 54 8.45 -2.82 -22.36
CA GLY A 54 7.81 -3.01 -23.67
C GLY A 54 7.79 -4.47 -24.12
N ARG A 55 8.92 -5.18 -23.96
CA ARG A 55 9.00 -6.63 -24.24
C ARG A 55 8.10 -7.43 -23.31
N PHE A 56 8.17 -7.16 -22.01
CA PHE A 56 7.37 -7.83 -20.99
C PHE A 56 5.86 -7.78 -21.32
N LEU A 57 5.33 -6.58 -21.60
CA LEU A 57 3.92 -6.38 -21.92
C LEU A 57 3.50 -7.07 -23.22
N THR A 58 4.39 -7.16 -24.21
CA THR A 58 4.11 -7.83 -25.48
C THR A 58 4.05 -9.36 -25.29
N THR A 59 4.93 -9.91 -24.45
CA THR A 59 5.03 -11.36 -24.21
C THR A 59 3.94 -11.87 -23.28
N SER A 60 3.52 -11.07 -22.30
CA SER A 60 2.63 -11.55 -21.23
C SER A 60 1.14 -11.66 -21.61
N GLN A 61 0.71 -11.21 -22.81
CA GLN A 61 -0.64 -11.26 -23.41
C GLN A 61 -1.88 -10.84 -22.58
N THR A 62 -1.79 -10.76 -21.26
CA THR A 62 -2.85 -10.43 -20.33
C THR A 62 -2.19 -9.92 -19.06
N SER A 63 -2.03 -8.62 -18.94
CA SER A 63 -1.54 -8.02 -17.71
C SER A 63 -2.37 -6.77 -17.46
N ASP A 64 -3.58 -6.99 -16.95
CA ASP A 64 -4.36 -5.92 -16.33
C ASP A 64 -3.54 -5.41 -15.13
N ILE A 65 -2.85 -4.30 -15.34
CA ILE A 65 -2.10 -3.63 -14.28
C ILE A 65 -3.13 -2.97 -13.37
N ARG A 66 -3.25 -3.48 -12.14
CA ARG A 66 -4.22 -3.03 -11.14
C ARG A 66 -3.70 -1.86 -10.33
N GLU A 67 -2.40 -1.87 -10.05
CA GLU A 67 -1.76 -0.83 -9.25
C GLU A 67 -0.39 -0.49 -9.84
N VAL A 68 -0.03 0.78 -9.72
CA VAL A 68 1.25 1.34 -10.14
C VAL A 68 1.82 2.08 -8.95
N GLN A 69 3.05 1.76 -8.57
CA GLN A 69 3.78 2.45 -7.51
C GLN A 69 5.17 2.83 -8.02
N LEU A 70 5.57 4.09 -7.78
CA LEU A 70 6.93 4.54 -8.02
C LEU A 70 7.58 4.80 -6.67
N VAL A 71 8.55 3.96 -6.31
CA VAL A 71 9.32 4.08 -5.08
C VAL A 71 10.60 4.83 -5.39
N VAL A 72 10.91 5.85 -4.60
CA VAL A 72 12.20 6.54 -4.63
C VAL A 72 12.95 6.12 -3.38
N GLU A 73 13.95 5.26 -3.54
CA GLU A 73 14.83 4.82 -2.46
C GLU A 73 15.97 5.82 -2.34
N GLU A 74 16.11 6.41 -1.14
CA GLU A 74 17.30 7.18 -0.80
C GLU A 74 18.42 6.18 -0.52
N THR A 75 19.49 6.19 -1.32
CA THR A 75 20.70 5.45 -0.96
C THR A 75 21.40 6.15 0.21
N MET A 76 22.28 5.43 0.90
CA MET A 76 22.96 5.91 2.10
C MET A 76 23.51 7.34 1.93
N PRO A 77 23.54 8.15 3.00
CA PRO A 77 23.77 9.61 2.94
C PRO A 77 25.07 10.10 2.27
N ASP A 78 26.01 9.21 1.94
CA ASP A 78 27.27 9.51 1.26
C ASP A 78 27.26 9.19 -0.25
N LEU A 79 26.17 8.64 -0.78
CA LEU A 79 25.96 8.38 -2.21
C LEU A 79 24.80 9.26 -2.68
N ASP A 80 25.10 10.19 -3.58
CA ASP A 80 24.14 11.13 -4.16
C ASP A 80 23.24 10.44 -5.22
N GLY A 81 22.73 9.26 -4.86
CA GLY A 81 21.92 8.37 -5.71
C GLY A 81 20.52 8.22 -5.15
N ARG A 82 19.53 8.73 -5.88
CA ARG A 82 18.13 8.34 -5.65
C ARG A 82 17.83 7.21 -6.62
N ASN A 83 17.59 6.00 -6.10
CA ASN A 83 17.20 4.87 -6.94
C ASN A 83 15.67 4.86 -7.10
N LYS A 84 15.19 4.89 -8.33
CA LYS A 84 13.77 4.76 -8.67
C LYS A 84 13.44 3.30 -8.99
N LEU A 85 12.46 2.75 -8.28
CA LEU A 85 11.92 1.42 -8.51
C LEU A 85 10.43 1.53 -8.87
N LEU A 86 10.06 1.07 -10.06
CA LEU A 86 8.67 0.98 -10.48
C LEU A 86 8.12 -0.40 -10.13
N LYS A 87 7.03 -0.44 -9.36
CA LYS A 87 6.29 -1.67 -9.03
C LYS A 87 4.93 -1.66 -9.70
N LEU A 88 4.59 -2.75 -10.37
CA LEU A 88 3.33 -2.98 -11.04
C LEU A 88 2.66 -4.20 -10.40
N THR A 89 1.47 -4.01 -9.82
CA THR A 89 0.67 -5.12 -9.31
C THR A 89 -0.28 -5.57 -10.41
N LEU A 90 -0.13 -6.81 -10.87
CA LEU A 90 -0.99 -7.40 -11.88
C LEU A 90 -2.30 -7.91 -11.26
N SER A 91 -3.31 -8.14 -12.09
CA SER A 91 -4.57 -8.79 -11.67
C SER A 91 -4.37 -10.19 -11.05
N THR A 92 -3.27 -10.87 -11.40
CA THR A 92 -2.84 -12.15 -10.82
C THR A 92 -2.22 -12.00 -9.42
N ARG A 93 -2.10 -10.77 -8.89
CA ARG A 93 -1.34 -10.41 -7.68
C ARG A 93 0.17 -10.60 -7.79
N GLU A 94 0.69 -10.95 -8.96
CA GLU A 94 2.13 -10.91 -9.21
C GLU A 94 2.59 -9.44 -9.21
N ILE A 95 3.70 -9.19 -8.52
CA ILE A 95 4.35 -7.88 -8.49
C ILE A 95 5.53 -7.93 -9.46
N VAL A 96 5.47 -7.06 -10.46
CA VAL A 96 6.54 -6.85 -11.44
C VAL A 96 7.27 -5.58 -11.05
N SER A 97 8.55 -5.70 -10.70
CA SER A 97 9.40 -4.58 -10.32
C SER A 97 10.41 -4.28 -11.41
N ILE A 98 10.68 -3.00 -11.64
CA ILE A 98 11.56 -2.50 -12.71
C ILE A 98 12.46 -1.43 -12.12
N ASP A 99 13.77 -1.60 -12.24
CA ASP A 99 14.78 -0.69 -11.68
C ASP A 99 15.35 0.30 -12.72
N GLU A 100 16.24 1.17 -12.26
CA GLU A 100 16.90 2.18 -13.10
C GLU A 100 17.80 1.57 -14.19
N ASP A 101 18.26 0.33 -14.01
CA ASP A 101 19.04 -0.39 -15.01
C ASP A 101 18.15 -1.13 -16.04
N ASP A 102 16.83 -0.98 -15.94
CA ASP A 102 15.84 -1.60 -16.82
C ASP A 102 15.73 -3.12 -16.63
N PHE A 103 16.13 -3.61 -15.47
CA PHE A 103 15.97 -5.01 -15.08
C PHE A 103 14.56 -5.26 -14.55
N ILE A 104 13.96 -6.39 -14.94
CA ILE A 104 12.62 -6.78 -14.49
C ILE A 104 12.73 -7.95 -13.53
N CYS A 105 12.18 -7.76 -12.34
CA CYS A 105 11.99 -8.80 -11.35
C CYS A 105 10.50 -9.13 -11.21
N LYS A 106 10.20 -10.41 -10.98
CA LYS A 106 8.86 -10.92 -10.73
C LYS A 106 8.82 -11.53 -9.34
N SER A 107 7.84 -11.15 -8.55
CA SER A 107 7.63 -11.70 -7.22
C SER A 107 6.16 -11.97 -6.99
N GLN A 108 5.86 -12.95 -6.14
CA GLN A 108 4.52 -13.15 -5.59
C GLN A 108 4.56 -12.78 -4.11
N PRO A 109 3.60 -11.99 -3.62
CA PRO A 109 3.51 -11.72 -2.19
C PRO A 109 3.20 -13.01 -1.44
N LEU A 110 3.95 -13.29 -0.37
CA LEU A 110 3.74 -14.45 0.52
C LEU A 110 2.33 -14.42 1.13
N HIS A 111 1.82 -13.22 1.41
CA HIS A 111 0.47 -12.95 1.88
C HIS A 111 -0.24 -12.04 0.88
N PRO A 112 -1.18 -12.56 0.07
CA PRO A 112 -1.73 -11.79 -1.02
C PRO A 112 -2.75 -10.76 -0.51
N ARG A 113 -2.33 -9.49 -0.44
CA ARG A 113 -3.13 -8.35 0.02
C ARG A 113 -4.39 -8.12 -0.85
N PRO A 114 -5.52 -7.65 -0.28
CA PRO A 114 -6.66 -7.20 -1.07
C PRO A 114 -6.27 -5.98 -1.94
N LEU A 115 -6.66 -6.00 -3.22
CA LEU A 115 -6.36 -4.91 -4.18
C LEU A 115 -7.13 -3.61 -3.89
N GLU A 116 -8.19 -3.69 -3.09
CA GLU A 116 -8.98 -2.56 -2.64
C GLU A 116 -9.26 -2.72 -1.15
N TYR A 117 -8.99 -1.67 -0.36
CA TYR A 117 -9.45 -1.61 1.02
C TYR A 117 -10.96 -1.43 1.02
N THR A 118 -11.67 -2.50 1.39
CA THR A 118 -13.13 -2.54 1.35
C THR A 118 -13.78 -1.73 2.49
N GLY A 119 -12.97 -1.17 3.39
CA GLY A 119 -13.42 -0.59 4.65
C GLY A 119 -13.96 -1.67 5.60
N ARG A 120 -13.64 -2.93 5.33
CA ARG A 120 -14.08 -4.05 6.16
C ARG A 120 -13.39 -3.94 7.50
N LEU A 121 -14.19 -4.21 8.53
CA LEU A 121 -13.72 -4.38 9.89
C LEU A 121 -13.58 -5.87 10.16
N LEU A 122 -12.42 -6.26 10.63
CA LEU A 122 -12.04 -7.64 10.86
C LEU A 122 -11.87 -7.88 12.36
N THR A 123 -12.25 -9.07 12.80
CA THR A 123 -12.05 -9.47 14.20
C THR A 123 -10.69 -10.15 14.33
N PRO A 124 -9.88 -9.84 15.36
CA PRO A 124 -8.56 -10.44 15.56
C PRO A 124 -8.60 -11.96 15.61
N TYR A 125 -9.62 -12.54 16.26
CA TYR A 125 -9.85 -13.98 16.32
C TYR A 125 -9.93 -14.64 14.94
N GLN A 126 -10.57 -13.98 13.96
CA GLN A 126 -10.69 -14.51 12.60
C GLN A 126 -9.39 -14.39 11.80
N LEU A 127 -8.49 -13.48 12.19
CA LEU A 127 -7.26 -13.19 11.44
C LEU A 127 -6.07 -14.00 11.93
N TRP A 128 -5.78 -13.91 13.22
CA TRP A 128 -4.55 -14.43 13.81
C TRP A 128 -4.79 -15.58 14.78
N GLY A 129 -6.03 -16.08 14.84
CA GLY A 129 -6.46 -16.96 15.90
C GLY A 129 -6.58 -16.22 17.24
N GLY A 130 -7.02 -16.90 18.28
CA GLY A 130 -7.22 -16.31 19.61
C GLY A 130 -8.40 -16.94 20.33
N ASP A 131 -8.64 -16.53 21.58
CA ASP A 131 -9.85 -16.93 22.29
C ASP A 131 -11.01 -15.97 21.93
N PRO A 132 -12.13 -16.45 21.35
CA PRO A 132 -13.28 -15.60 21.03
C PRO A 132 -13.92 -14.96 22.28
N LEU A 133 -13.66 -15.48 23.48
CA LEU A 133 -14.11 -14.93 24.75
C LEU A 133 -13.13 -13.93 25.37
N SER A 134 -11.97 -13.70 24.75
CA SER A 134 -11.00 -12.69 25.18
C SER A 134 -11.55 -11.27 24.99
N TYR A 135 -11.08 -10.32 25.80
CA TYR A 135 -11.38 -8.90 25.59
C TYR A 135 -10.90 -8.38 24.23
N LEU A 136 -9.90 -9.02 23.61
CA LEU A 136 -9.44 -8.70 22.25
C LEU A 136 -10.52 -8.95 21.19
N SER A 137 -11.52 -9.81 21.47
CA SER A 137 -12.64 -10.03 20.55
C SER A 137 -13.60 -8.83 20.47
N LEU A 138 -13.49 -7.88 21.41
CA LEU A 138 -14.20 -6.60 21.37
C LEU A 138 -13.54 -5.59 20.40
N ILE A 139 -12.37 -5.94 19.85
CA ILE A 139 -11.64 -5.08 18.93
C ILE A 139 -12.01 -5.43 17.49
N LEU A 140 -12.24 -4.39 16.70
CA LEU A 140 -12.40 -4.47 15.26
C LEU A 140 -11.25 -3.70 14.61
N VAL A 141 -10.55 -4.34 13.67
CA VAL A 141 -9.35 -3.81 13.03
C VAL A 141 -9.66 -3.53 11.57
N SER A 142 -9.25 -2.37 11.06
CA SER A 142 -9.35 -2.09 9.62
C SER A 142 -8.30 -2.88 8.84
N ASP A 143 -8.59 -3.17 7.58
CA ASP A 143 -7.66 -3.85 6.66
C ASP A 143 -6.25 -3.21 6.66
N ARG A 144 -6.15 -1.88 6.72
CA ARG A 144 -4.85 -1.15 6.75
C ARG A 144 -4.07 -1.41 8.02
N LEU A 145 -4.77 -1.46 9.15
CA LEU A 145 -4.14 -1.71 10.44
C LEU A 145 -3.73 -3.18 10.57
N VAL A 146 -4.47 -4.11 9.96
CA VAL A 146 -4.03 -5.51 9.82
C VAL A 146 -2.71 -5.58 9.08
N ASP A 147 -2.61 -4.95 7.89
CA ASP A 147 -1.38 -4.94 7.10
C ASP A 147 -0.19 -4.39 7.91
N SER A 148 -0.41 -3.30 8.65
CA SER A 148 0.65 -2.67 9.44
C SER A 148 1.07 -3.52 10.63
N ILE A 149 0.14 -4.23 11.27
CA ILE A 149 0.46 -5.18 12.34
C ILE A 149 1.23 -6.37 11.77
N GLU A 150 0.85 -6.90 10.61
CA GLU A 150 1.56 -8.00 9.96
C GLU A 150 2.97 -7.61 9.51
N ASP A 151 3.17 -6.38 9.04
CA ASP A 151 4.48 -5.87 8.63
C ASP A 151 5.43 -5.64 9.83
N ILE A 152 4.89 -5.31 11.02
CA ILE A 152 5.67 -5.10 12.25
C ILE A 152 5.87 -6.40 13.04
N ALA A 153 4.94 -7.34 12.94
CA ALA A 153 4.97 -8.57 13.71
C ALA A 153 6.19 -9.44 13.36
N LEU A 154 6.80 -10.00 14.40
CA LEU A 154 7.88 -10.97 14.31
C LEU A 154 7.44 -12.26 14.98
N ASP A 155 7.68 -13.40 14.33
CA ASP A 155 7.42 -14.73 14.87
C ASP A 155 5.97 -14.98 15.34
N GLY A 156 4.98 -14.33 14.71
CA GLY A 156 3.56 -14.58 14.97
C GLY A 156 2.99 -13.87 16.20
N ASN A 157 3.58 -12.75 16.61
CA ASN A 157 3.17 -11.98 17.79
C ASN A 157 2.07 -10.92 17.52
N GLN A 158 1.19 -11.13 16.54
CA GLN A 158 0.19 -10.12 16.13
C GLN A 158 -0.79 -9.78 17.26
N LEU A 159 -1.20 -10.77 18.05
CA LEU A 159 -2.14 -10.57 19.16
C LEU A 159 -1.51 -9.79 20.31
N GLU A 160 -0.21 -9.96 20.56
CA GLU A 160 0.55 -9.20 21.54
C GLU A 160 0.65 -7.73 21.14
N LEU A 161 0.92 -7.45 19.86
CA LEU A 161 0.92 -6.08 19.34
C LEU A 161 -0.46 -5.43 19.52
N LEU A 162 -1.53 -6.17 19.23
CA LEU A 162 -2.89 -5.67 19.43
C LEU A 162 -3.21 -5.42 20.92
N ASP A 163 -2.74 -6.27 21.84
CA ASP A 163 -2.88 -6.03 23.29
C ASP A 163 -2.14 -4.75 23.71
N VAL A 164 -0.95 -4.49 23.18
CA VAL A 164 -0.25 -3.22 23.45
C VAL A 164 -1.12 -2.04 23.02
N MET A 165 -1.64 -2.01 21.78
CA MET A 165 -2.52 -0.93 21.31
C MET A 165 -3.77 -0.78 22.19
N TRP A 166 -4.35 -1.91 22.61
CA TRP A 166 -5.52 -1.90 23.51
C TRP A 166 -5.20 -1.24 24.85
N ARG A 167 -4.04 -1.57 25.44
CA ARG A 167 -3.59 -0.97 26.71
C ARG A 167 -3.35 0.52 26.57
N GLU A 168 -2.86 0.97 25.42
CA GLU A 168 -2.65 2.40 25.13
C GLU A 168 -3.97 3.16 25.01
N TYR A 169 -4.95 2.59 24.31
CA TYR A 169 -6.32 3.12 24.29
C TYR A 169 -6.91 3.21 25.70
N GLN A 170 -6.78 2.15 26.50
CA GLN A 170 -7.28 2.13 27.89
C GLN A 170 -6.58 3.16 28.78
N ARG A 171 -5.28 3.37 28.58
CA ARG A 171 -4.50 4.39 29.30
C ARG A 171 -5.03 5.79 29.00
N ASP A 172 -5.27 6.10 27.72
CA ASP A 172 -5.76 7.41 27.30
C ASP A 172 -7.19 7.66 27.77
N LEU A 173 -8.03 6.62 27.76
CA LEU A 173 -9.38 6.69 28.29
C LEU A 173 -9.40 6.96 29.79
N LYS A 174 -8.57 6.25 30.57
CA LYS A 174 -8.45 6.45 32.03
C LYS A 174 -7.89 7.83 32.39
N ALA A 175 -7.00 8.37 31.56
CA ALA A 175 -6.45 9.70 31.73
C ALA A 175 -7.45 10.82 31.36
N GLY A 176 -8.64 10.48 30.85
CA GLY A 176 -9.63 11.46 30.39
C GLY A 176 -9.20 12.23 29.13
N ARG A 177 -8.19 11.74 28.41
CA ARG A 177 -7.68 12.36 27.18
C ARG A 177 -8.58 12.10 25.98
N ILE A 178 -9.38 11.03 26.05
CA ILE A 178 -10.29 10.61 24.99
C ILE A 178 -11.68 10.33 25.55
N SER A 179 -12.69 10.58 24.73
CA SER A 179 -14.10 10.32 25.00
C SER A 179 -14.56 9.07 24.27
N LEU A 180 -15.57 8.39 24.79
CA LEU A 180 -16.16 7.22 24.13
C LEU A 180 -17.01 7.58 22.90
N LYS A 181 -17.35 8.86 22.70
CA LYS A 181 -18.29 9.29 21.65
C LYS A 181 -17.61 9.66 20.32
N GLU A 182 -16.34 10.02 20.36
CA GLU A 182 -15.62 10.58 19.22
C GLU A 182 -14.50 9.64 18.76
N ARG A 183 -14.03 9.86 17.53
CA ARG A 183 -12.82 9.20 17.03
C ARG A 183 -11.63 9.97 17.59
N HIS A 184 -10.67 9.25 18.16
CA HIS A 184 -9.48 9.85 18.74
C HIS A 184 -8.21 9.25 18.13
N ILE A 185 -7.20 10.09 17.95
CA ILE A 185 -5.85 9.68 17.57
C ILE A 185 -5.11 9.29 18.85
N ILE A 186 -4.41 8.16 18.82
CA ILE A 186 -3.60 7.61 19.90
C ILE A 186 -2.18 7.48 19.38
N TYR A 187 -1.26 8.14 20.06
CA TYR A 187 0.16 8.07 19.78
C TYR A 187 0.72 6.84 20.51
N GLY A 188 0.76 5.71 19.79
CA GLY A 188 1.23 4.45 20.31
C GLY A 188 2.74 4.30 20.28
N GLU A 189 3.25 3.29 20.99
CA GLU A 189 4.67 2.98 21.11
C GLU A 189 5.33 2.62 19.77
N PHE A 190 4.62 1.89 18.91
CA PHE A 190 5.12 1.43 17.63
C PHE A 190 4.37 1.99 16.41
N LEU A 191 3.19 2.58 16.62
CA LEU A 191 2.33 3.09 15.55
C LEU A 191 1.34 4.12 16.11
N GLU A 192 1.10 5.19 15.35
CA GLU A 192 -0.06 6.07 15.59
C GLU A 192 -1.31 5.43 14.98
N PHE A 193 -2.42 5.41 15.72
CA PHE A 193 -3.67 4.84 15.24
C PHE A 193 -4.87 5.63 15.76
N THR A 194 -6.03 5.44 15.14
CA THR A 194 -7.29 5.99 15.63
C THR A 194 -8.15 4.93 16.30
N ALA A 195 -8.85 5.33 17.36
CA ALA A 195 -9.83 4.48 18.04
C ALA A 195 -11.21 5.15 18.07
N LYS A 196 -12.26 4.36 17.85
CA LYS A 196 -13.65 4.79 18.03
C LYS A 196 -14.50 3.65 18.58
N ARG A 197 -15.29 3.94 19.62
CA ARG A 197 -16.27 2.96 20.13
C ARG A 197 -17.52 2.96 19.25
N ILE A 198 -17.94 1.78 18.81
CA ILE A 198 -19.17 1.56 18.04
C ILE A 198 -19.94 0.40 18.68
N GLY A 199 -21.00 0.73 19.42
CA GLY A 199 -21.75 -0.26 20.19
C GLY A 199 -20.89 -0.95 21.26
N GLY A 200 -20.87 -2.28 21.23
CA GLY A 200 -20.06 -3.12 22.12
C GLY A 200 -18.58 -3.24 21.72
N PHE A 201 -18.20 -2.73 20.54
CA PHE A 201 -16.87 -2.89 19.96
C PHE A 201 -16.06 -1.60 19.99
N VAL A 202 -14.74 -1.74 19.93
CA VAL A 202 -13.80 -0.66 19.69
C VAL A 202 -13.14 -0.89 18.33
N VAL A 203 -13.30 0.06 17.43
CA VAL A 203 -12.68 0.05 16.12
C VAL A 203 -11.31 0.72 16.22
N LEU A 204 -10.27 0.01 15.82
CA LEU A 204 -8.92 0.52 15.64
C LEU A 204 -8.63 0.64 14.13
N ASP A 205 -8.06 1.77 13.71
CA ASP A 205 -7.89 2.14 12.31
C ASP A 205 -6.65 3.03 12.11
N LEU A 206 -6.18 3.15 10.86
CA LEU A 206 -5.06 3.99 10.42
C LEU A 206 -5.54 5.15 9.53
#